data_AF-A0A2N7QLQ7-F1
#
_entry.id   AF-A0A2N7QLQ7-F1
#
_cell.length_a   1.000
_cell.length_b   1.000
_cell.length_c   1.000
_cell.angle_alpha   90.00
_cell.angle_beta   90.00
_cell.angle_gamma   90.00
#
_symmetry.space_group_name_H-M   'P 1'
#
loop_
_entity.id
_entity.type
_entity.pdbx_description
1 polymer ?
#
loop_
_entity_poly.entity_id
_entity_poly.type
_entity_poly.pdbx_seq_one_letter_code
_entity_poly.pdbx_strand_id
1 'polypeptide(L)' 'MKRTADIFRGRIIDVTEKTYTIELTGNKVKLDAFIDSIDRAAILETVRTGGSGIGRGERILKV' A
#
# COMPACT_ATOMS: atom_id res chain seq x y z
N MET A 1 2.88 13.68 4.68
CA MET A 1 3.03 12.37 3.99
C MET A 1 4.07 11.45 4.62
N LYS A 2 5.33 11.86 4.83
CA LYS A 2 6.40 11.00 5.39
C LYS A 2 6.02 10.26 6.68
N ARG A 3 5.42 10.96 7.66
CA ARG A 3 4.98 10.34 8.91
C ARG A 3 3.89 9.27 8.72
N THR A 4 2.90 9.53 7.85
CA THR A 4 1.83 8.57 7.54
C THR A 4 2.41 7.33 6.86
N ALA A 5 3.32 7.50 5.89
CA ALA A 5 4.03 6.38 5.28
C ALA A 5 4.76 5.54 6.33
N ASP A 6 5.52 6.16 7.24
CA ASP A 6 6.25 5.46 8.30
C ASP A 6 5.32 4.68 9.25
N ILE A 7 4.20 5.28 9.68
CA ILE A 7 3.20 4.62 10.55
C ILE A 7 2.68 3.33 9.92
N PHE A 8 2.41 3.37 8.61
CA PHE A 8 1.95 2.21 7.86
C PHE A 8 3.09 1.32 7.36
N ARG A 9 4.35 1.62 7.69
CA ARG A 9 5.53 0.91 7.17
C ARG A 9 5.56 0.87 5.64
N GLY A 10 5.12 1.95 5.00
CA GLY A 10 5.27 2.21 3.58
C GLY A 10 6.64 2.81 3.28
N ARG A 11 7.01 2.81 1.99
CA ARG A 11 8.28 3.35 1.50
C ARG A 11 7.98 4.45 0.51
N ILE A 12 8.60 5.61 0.69
CA ILE A 12 8.60 6.63 -0.36
C ILE A 12 9.63 6.18 -1.39
N ILE A 13 9.19 5.94 -2.63
CA ILE A 13 10.03 5.42 -3.72
C ILE A 13 10.36 6.49 -4.77
N ASP A 14 9.64 7.61 -4.78
CA ASP A 14 9.91 8.76 -5.63
C ASP A 14 9.46 10.06 -4.96
N VAL A 15 10.17 11.15 -5.24
CA VAL A 15 9.97 12.49 -4.65
C VAL A 15 10.18 13.56 -5.71
N THR A 16 9.21 14.46 -5.85
CA THR A 16 9.38 15.73 -6.58
C THR A 16 9.08 16.91 -5.66
N GLU A 17 9.15 18.14 -6.17
CA GLU A 17 8.74 19.33 -5.41
C GLU A 17 7.26 19.29 -4.98
N LYS A 18 6.40 18.56 -5.72
CA LYS A 18 4.94 18.58 -5.53
C LYS A 18 4.34 17.22 -5.18
N THR A 19 5.07 16.13 -5.38
CA THR A 19 4.52 14.78 -5.31
C THR A 19 5.42 13.81 -4.55
N TYR A 20 4.77 12.80 -3.97
CA TYR A 20 5.41 11.64 -3.38
C TYR A 20 4.77 10.38 -3.97
N THR A 21 5.59 9.42 -4.39
CA THR A 21 5.12 8.07 -4.73
C THR A 21 5.42 7.16 -3.56
N ILE A 22 4.39 6.49 -3.04
CA ILE A 22 4.48 5.65 -1.84
C ILE A 22 4.15 4.21 -2.22
N GLU A 23 5.12 3.32 -2.03
CA GLU A 23 4.92 1.88 -2.06
C GLU A 23 4.40 1.39 -0.70
N LEU A 24 3.34 0.58 -0.70
CA LEU A 24 2.79 -0.01 0.51
C LEU A 24 2.39 -1.46 0.28
N THR A 25 2.82 -2.34 1.18
CA THR A 25 2.42 -3.75 1.21
C THR A 25 1.67 -4.08 2.49
N GLY A 26 0.61 -4.88 2.36
CA GLY A 26 -0.22 -5.30 3.47
C GLY A 26 -1.47 -6.06 3.02
N ASN A 27 -2.24 -6.49 4.01
CA ASN A 27 -3.58 -7.01 3.74
C ASN A 27 -4.52 -5.89 3.29
N LYS A 28 -5.68 -6.26 2.73
CA LYS A 28 -6.69 -5.30 2.24
C LYS A 28 -7.04 -4.23 3.28
N VAL A 29 -7.27 -4.63 4.53
CA VAL A 29 -7.65 -3.73 5.64
C VAL A 29 -6.60 -2.65 5.86
N LYS A 30 -5.31 -3.00 5.91
CA LYS A 30 -4.22 -2.03 6.09
C LYS A 30 -4.12 -1.07 4.92
N LEU A 31 -4.23 -1.58 3.69
CA LEU A 31 -4.14 -0.77 2.48
C LEU A 31 -5.31 0.22 2.38
N ASP A 32 -6.53 -0.23 2.69
CA ASP A 32 -7.72 0.63 2.67
C ASP A 32 -7.62 1.70 3.77
N ALA A 33 -7.21 1.34 4.98
CA ALA A 33 -6.99 2.29 6.07
C ALA A 33 -5.91 3.34 5.76
N PHE A 34 -4.88 2.99 4.98
CA PHE A 34 -3.90 3.98 4.53
C PHE A 34 -4.52 5.01 3.61
N ILE A 35 -5.30 4.56 2.61
CA ILE A 35 -6.00 5.45 1.68
C ILE A 35 -6.98 6.36 2.43
N ASP A 36 -7.76 5.80 3.36
CA ASP A 36 -8.74 6.57 4.14
C ASP A 36 -8.09 7.55 5.13
N SER A 37 -6.81 7.36 5.48
CA SER A 37 -6.05 8.30 6.31
C SER A 37 -5.50 9.52 5.55
N ILE A 38 -5.65 9.54 4.22
CA ILE A 38 -5.19 10.60 3.34
C ILE A 38 -6.42 11.34 2.78
N ASP A 39 -6.34 12.66 2.69
CA ASP A 39 -7.34 13.43 1.97
C ASP A 39 -7.43 12.96 0.51
N ARG A 40 -8.62 12.55 0.07
CA ARG A 40 -8.83 12.04 -1.29
C ARG A 40 -8.46 13.05 -2.36
N ALA A 41 -8.58 14.36 -2.08
CA ALA A 41 -8.16 15.41 -3.02
C ALA A 41 -6.63 15.46 -3.22
N ALA A 42 -5.84 14.92 -2.29
CA ALA A 42 -4.39 14.86 -2.38
C ALA A 42 -3.87 13.61 -3.12
N ILE A 43 -4.75 12.65 -3.46
CA ILE A 43 -4.38 11.43 -4.16
C ILE A 43 -4.49 11.68 -5.66
N LEU A 44 -3.35 11.76 -6.34
CA LEU A 44 -3.31 11.95 -7.80
C LEU A 44 -3.66 10.68 -8.56
N GLU A 45 -3.13 9.55 -8.11
CA GLU A 45 -3.38 8.23 -8.70
C GLU A 45 -3.17 7.10 -7.70
N THR A 46 -3.75 5.93 -7.99
CA THR A 46 -3.51 4.69 -7.23
C THR A 46 -3.38 3.52 -8.18
N VAL A 47 -2.40 2.64 -7.94
CA VAL A 47 -2.24 1.37 -8.65
C VAL A 47 -2.23 0.25 -7.61
N ARG A 48 -3.10 -0.76 -7.78
CA ARG A 48 -3.23 -1.89 -6.84
C ARG A 48 -3.17 -3.21 -7.60
N THR A 49 -2.34 -4.12 -7.13
CA THR A 49 -2.15 -5.45 -7.72
C THR A 49 -3.29 -6.43 -7.41
N GLY A 50 -4.18 -6.10 -6.48
CA GLY A 50 -5.18 -7.02 -5.94
C GLY A 50 -4.61 -7.93 -4.86
N GLY A 51 -5.44 -8.87 -4.39
CA GLY A 51 -5.01 -9.86 -3.38
C GLY A 51 -4.26 -11.01 -4.05
N SER A 52 -3.05 -11.31 -3.56
CA SER A 52 -2.35 -12.56 -3.86
C SER A 52 -2.15 -13.34 -2.56
N GLY A 53 -2.35 -14.66 -2.63
CA GLY A 53 -2.37 -15.52 -1.45
C GLY A 53 -1.75 -16.88 -1.71
N ILE A 54 -1.13 -17.44 -0.67
CA ILE A 54 -0.62 -18.80 -0.63
C ILE A 54 -1.22 -19.52 0.57
N GLY A 55 -1.47 -20.82 0.43
CA GLY A 55 -1.85 -21.65 1.57
C GLY A 55 -0.77 -21.63 2.64
N ARG A 56 -1.18 -21.64 3.91
CA ARG A 56 -0.27 -21.69 5.05
C ARG A 56 0.00 -23.13 5.46
N GLY A 57 1.19 -23.39 5.98
CA GLY A 57 1.61 -24.72 6.44
C GLY A 57 1.68 -25.69 5.27
N GLU A 58 1.13 -26.88 5.45
CA GLU A 58 1.18 -27.96 4.46
C GLU A 58 0.15 -27.81 3.31
N ARG A 59 -0.66 -26.75 3.31
CA ARG A 59 -1.66 -26.50 2.25
C ARG A 59 -0.98 -25.91 1.01
N ILE A 60 -0.82 -26.74 -0.02
CA ILE A 60 -0.19 -26.36 -1.29
C ILE A 60 -1.24 -26.39 -2.41
N LEU A 61 -1.34 -25.31 -3.20
CA LEU A 61 -2.05 -25.32 -4.46
C LEU A 61 -1.11 -25.89 -5.52
N LYS A 62 -1.41 -27.10 -6.01
CA LYS A 62 -0.66 -27.72 -7.11
C LYS A 62 -1.20 -27.19 -8.44
N VAL A 63 -0.28 -27.00 -9.39
CA VAL A 63 -0.58 -26.70 -10.79
C VAL A 63 -0.87 -27.99 -11.53
#